data_AF-A0A353YYS8-F1
#
_entry.id   AF-A0A353YYS8-F1
#
_cell.length_a   1.000
_cell.length_b   1.000
_cell.length_c   1.000
_cell.angle_alpha   90.00
_cell.angle_beta   90.00
_cell.angle_gamma   90.00
#
_symmetry.space_group_name_H-M   'P 1'
#
loop_
_entity.id
_entity.type
_entity.pdbx_description
1 polymer ?
#
loop_
_entity_poly.entity_id
_entity_poly.type
_entity_poly.pdbx_seq_one_letter_code
_entity_poly.pdbx_strand_id
1 'polypeptide(L)'
;NYGYGMGADFLNYSIPHLYSSNQYMLLIDNPAKAYFDIGKTEEDVLDFSSLGGNMAYYFINGNNFEELISEYTLLTGRQPLPPLWALGHLQSRFGYKTRSQADSILNLALEAGYPVDAIILDIFWFGEEIEDGKMGQLDWDAENWPDPEGMIGNWREKGVKTITISEPFFTRKSKNFDYLADNDLLARDSVGNTLTISNFYFGDAGLLDIFKPEAKDWIWAQYVKQKKQGVEGWWIDLAEPEMHPDTMYHVNGRATEVHGLYGHEWTKNMFEKYAEDYPNERLFKLGRAGYAGSQRYGLIPWTGDVSRSWSGFQAQIPAMLGAGVSGIPYMHSDAGGFAGPDQQAELYIRWMQYAVFTPIFRPHSNPDVPAEPVLWEEEVQDIIHPWVDLRYRMIPYNYTLGWKAMTTGMPMARPLFTEFEVPETIEDQYLWGDALMVAPVLNPGVSAKSVYLPEGQWFDFWTNKAYEGGQWVEIPVSMDKIPVFGRAGHMVAMTPVFSNTDEYVTDSLDLTFYVGDESFTSEVYFDDGKTKGAFEKGAYQLLKCTFSVEERQYLLQFLIEGNGYEGAPESRKIDLSVVGLPTSPTLVRVNKKEVEFKWNNGVVEIPGLTTSEPTTIEIQ
;
A
#
# COMPACT_ATOMS: atom_id res chain seq x y z
N ASN A 1 3.39 -17.62 -9.55
CA ASN A 1 2.88 -18.90 -8.98
C ASN A 1 1.52 -18.67 -8.35
N TYR A 2 0.45 -19.26 -8.89
CA TYR A 2 -0.89 -19.20 -8.28
C TYR A 2 -0.93 -19.99 -6.97
N GLY A 3 -1.56 -19.45 -5.93
CA GLY A 3 -1.69 -20.10 -4.62
C GLY A 3 -0.35 -20.29 -3.92
N TYR A 4 0.55 -19.30 -4.02
CA TYR A 4 1.90 -19.41 -3.45
C TYR A 4 1.90 -19.33 -1.91
N GLY A 5 3.01 -19.78 -1.34
CA GLY A 5 3.36 -19.65 0.08
C GLY A 5 4.82 -19.22 0.24
N MET A 6 5.35 -19.32 1.45
CA MET A 6 6.74 -18.99 1.75
C MET A 6 7.71 -19.83 0.89
N GLY A 7 8.76 -19.19 0.38
CA GLY A 7 9.79 -19.85 -0.45
C GLY A 7 9.43 -20.01 -1.93
N ALA A 8 8.45 -19.27 -2.44
CA ALA A 8 8.13 -19.26 -3.87
C ALA A 8 9.28 -18.68 -4.71
N ASP A 9 9.71 -19.39 -5.76
CA ASP A 9 10.84 -18.98 -6.59
C ASP A 9 10.54 -17.76 -7.50
N PHE A 10 9.30 -17.64 -7.99
CA PHE A 10 8.91 -16.58 -8.92
C PHE A 10 7.48 -16.10 -8.65
N LEU A 11 7.33 -14.78 -8.60
CA LEU A 11 6.06 -14.07 -8.40
C LEU A 11 5.81 -13.07 -9.55
N ASN A 12 4.82 -12.21 -9.40
CA ASN A 12 4.26 -11.34 -10.44
C ASN A 12 5.11 -10.09 -10.74
N TYR A 13 5.94 -9.66 -9.79
CA TYR A 13 6.73 -8.44 -9.92
C TYR A 13 8.21 -8.76 -9.71
N SER A 14 9.03 -8.58 -10.74
CA SER A 14 10.47 -8.86 -10.70
C SER A 14 11.29 -7.58 -10.90
N ILE A 15 12.21 -7.32 -9.96
CA ILE A 15 13.23 -6.27 -10.08
C ILE A 15 14.60 -6.94 -9.96
N PRO A 16 15.43 -6.93 -11.03
CA PRO A 16 16.75 -7.55 -11.01
C PRO A 16 17.77 -6.66 -10.28
N HIS A 17 17.65 -6.60 -8.96
CA HIS A 17 18.61 -5.89 -8.12
C HIS A 17 19.04 -6.72 -6.90
N LEU A 18 20.10 -6.31 -6.23
CA LEU A 18 20.55 -6.91 -4.98
C LEU A 18 20.91 -5.84 -3.97
N TYR A 19 20.71 -6.17 -2.70
CA TYR A 19 21.09 -5.34 -1.57
C TYR A 19 22.19 -6.06 -0.78
N SER A 20 23.34 -5.41 -0.61
CA SER A 20 24.48 -6.00 0.11
C SER A 20 24.55 -5.48 1.55
N SER A 21 24.91 -6.35 2.49
CA SER A 21 25.26 -5.95 3.86
C SER A 21 26.47 -5.00 3.93
N ASN A 22 27.27 -4.94 2.85
CA ASN A 22 28.33 -3.93 2.68
C ASN A 22 27.80 -2.57 2.19
N GLN A 23 26.50 -2.30 2.33
CA GLN A 23 25.85 -1.01 2.08
C GLN A 23 25.99 -0.50 0.63
N TYR A 24 25.86 -1.43 -0.33
CA TYR A 24 25.69 -1.09 -1.74
C TYR A 24 24.52 -1.87 -2.36
N MET A 25 23.98 -1.34 -3.45
CA MET A 25 22.97 -1.98 -4.28
C MET A 25 23.50 -2.13 -5.71
N LEU A 26 23.20 -3.25 -6.34
CA LEU A 26 23.40 -3.46 -7.77
C LEU A 26 22.04 -3.56 -8.44
N LEU A 27 21.71 -2.65 -9.36
CA LEU A 27 20.55 -2.77 -10.24
C LEU A 27 21.04 -3.22 -11.62
N ILE A 28 20.59 -4.37 -12.11
CA ILE A 28 20.84 -4.80 -13.48
C ILE A 28 19.75 -4.23 -14.36
N ASP A 29 20.08 -3.28 -15.24
CA ASP A 29 19.11 -2.62 -16.12
C ASP A 29 18.83 -3.48 -17.36
N ASN A 30 18.21 -4.63 -17.12
CA ASN A 30 17.82 -5.59 -18.15
C ASN A 30 16.43 -6.18 -17.86
N PRO A 31 15.40 -5.78 -18.62
CA PRO A 31 14.02 -6.25 -18.40
C PRO A 31 13.69 -7.57 -19.13
N ALA A 32 14.66 -8.16 -19.82
CA ALA A 32 14.47 -9.43 -20.49
C ALA A 32 14.32 -10.55 -19.47
N LYS A 33 13.78 -11.68 -19.92
CA LYS A 33 13.75 -12.91 -19.11
C LYS A 33 15.19 -13.27 -18.71
N ALA A 34 15.42 -13.37 -17.40
CA ALA A 34 16.74 -13.49 -16.82
C ALA A 34 16.80 -14.56 -15.71
N TYR A 35 18.02 -14.93 -15.35
CA TYR A 35 18.36 -15.76 -14.21
C TYR A 35 19.38 -15.02 -13.34
N PHE A 36 19.16 -15.07 -12.03
CA PHE A 36 20.04 -14.45 -11.04
C PHE A 36 20.50 -15.51 -10.05
N ASP A 37 21.79 -15.83 -10.06
CA ASP A 37 22.44 -16.76 -9.14
C ASP A 37 23.24 -15.98 -8.09
N ILE A 38 22.81 -16.07 -6.83
CA ILE A 38 23.48 -15.40 -5.71
C ILE A 38 24.19 -16.48 -4.90
N GLY A 39 25.40 -16.85 -5.31
CA GLY A 39 26.23 -17.81 -4.58
C GLY A 39 25.67 -19.24 -4.50
N LYS A 40 24.66 -19.60 -5.29
CA LYS A 40 23.98 -20.91 -5.21
C LYS A 40 24.73 -21.97 -5.99
N THR A 41 25.20 -21.64 -7.19
CA THR A 41 25.98 -22.56 -8.03
C THR A 41 27.44 -22.61 -7.59
N GLU A 42 28.04 -21.44 -7.34
CA GLU A 42 29.40 -21.28 -6.81
C GLU A 42 29.36 -20.23 -5.68
N GLU A 43 29.77 -20.60 -4.46
CA GLU A 43 29.58 -19.84 -3.21
C GLU A 43 30.08 -18.38 -3.29
N ASP A 44 31.18 -18.15 -4.00
CA ASP A 44 31.83 -16.83 -4.13
C ASP A 44 31.50 -16.10 -5.45
N VAL A 45 30.45 -16.52 -6.17
CA VAL A 45 30.08 -15.96 -7.48
C VAL A 45 28.65 -15.42 -7.48
N LEU A 46 28.53 -14.17 -7.93
CA LEU A 46 27.27 -13.56 -8.35
C LEU A 46 27.17 -13.66 -9.88
N ASP A 47 26.20 -14.41 -10.39
CA ASP A 47 25.98 -14.57 -11.84
C ASP A 47 24.61 -14.04 -12.26
N PHE A 48 24.59 -13.25 -13.34
CA PHE A 48 23.37 -12.77 -13.97
C PHE A 48 23.42 -13.08 -15.46
N SER A 49 22.39 -13.74 -15.96
CA SER A 49 22.24 -14.04 -17.39
C SER A 49 20.84 -13.69 -17.87
N SER A 50 20.73 -13.25 -19.13
CA SER A 50 19.45 -12.88 -19.73
C SER A 50 19.33 -13.45 -21.15
N LEU A 51 18.10 -13.69 -21.59
CA LEU A 51 17.82 -14.16 -22.96
C LEU A 51 17.91 -13.06 -24.02
N GLY A 52 18.11 -11.82 -23.60
CA GLY A 52 18.23 -10.64 -24.46
C GLY A 52 18.48 -9.37 -23.64
N GLY A 53 18.27 -8.21 -24.26
CA GLY A 53 18.47 -6.91 -23.62
C GLY A 53 19.95 -6.52 -23.45
N ASN A 54 20.16 -5.31 -22.93
CA ASN A 54 21.51 -4.78 -22.69
C ASN A 54 22.04 -5.29 -21.34
N MET A 55 23.32 -5.63 -21.27
CA MET A 55 23.99 -5.90 -20.00
C MET A 55 24.53 -4.59 -19.41
N ALA A 56 23.62 -3.76 -18.91
CA ALA A 56 23.92 -2.55 -18.17
C ALA A 56 23.60 -2.77 -16.69
N TYR A 57 24.39 -2.18 -15.80
CA TYR A 57 24.11 -2.20 -14.38
C TYR A 57 24.50 -0.88 -13.73
N TYR A 58 23.83 -0.57 -12.62
CA TYR A 58 24.14 0.56 -11.75
C TYR A 58 24.65 0.02 -10.42
N PHE A 59 25.85 0.46 -10.04
CA PHE A 59 26.36 0.30 -8.68
C PHE A 59 25.99 1.55 -7.89
N ILE A 60 25.21 1.36 -6.83
CA ILE A 60 24.65 2.44 -6.02
C ILE A 60 25.21 2.27 -4.60
N ASN A 61 25.74 3.35 -4.04
CA ASN A 61 26.38 3.35 -2.73
C ASN A 61 25.68 4.35 -1.80
N GLY A 62 25.65 4.05 -0.51
CA GLY A 62 25.21 4.98 0.54
C GLY A 62 26.08 4.81 1.79
N ASN A 63 26.12 5.81 2.69
CA ASN A 63 26.83 5.68 3.96
C ASN A 63 26.04 4.85 4.98
N ASN A 64 24.76 4.62 4.72
CA ASN A 64 23.87 3.72 5.45
C ASN A 64 22.73 3.24 4.54
N PHE A 65 21.86 2.36 5.06
CA PHE A 65 20.75 1.78 4.32
C PHE A 65 19.69 2.82 3.89
N GLU A 66 19.43 3.83 4.72
CA GLU A 66 18.49 4.92 4.40
C GLU A 66 18.96 5.73 3.18
N GLU A 67 20.23 6.16 3.20
CA GLU A 67 20.84 6.90 2.09
C GLU A 67 20.86 6.03 0.83
N LEU A 68 21.20 4.74 0.94
CA LEU A 68 21.20 3.84 -0.20
C LEU A 68 19.81 3.67 -0.84
N ILE A 69 18.74 3.58 -0.04
CA ILE A 69 17.35 3.59 -0.56
C ILE A 69 17.03 4.93 -1.22
N SER A 70 17.43 6.04 -0.61
CA SER A 70 17.24 7.38 -1.18
C SER A 70 17.95 7.54 -2.53
N GLU A 71 19.20 7.09 -2.65
CA GLU A 71 19.97 7.16 -3.90
C GLU A 71 19.37 6.26 -4.99
N TYR A 72 18.92 5.05 -4.65
CA TYR A 72 18.23 4.18 -5.59
C TYR A 72 16.92 4.78 -6.10
N THR A 73 16.11 5.38 -5.22
CA THR A 73 14.85 6.02 -5.62
C THR A 73 15.07 7.38 -6.30
N LEU A 74 16.19 8.06 -6.04
CA LEU A 74 16.60 9.22 -6.82
C LEU A 74 16.91 8.83 -8.27
N LEU A 75 17.59 7.71 -8.49
CA LEU A 75 17.88 7.16 -9.82
C LEU A 75 16.62 6.67 -10.54
N THR A 76 15.78 5.88 -9.86
CA THR A 76 14.66 5.15 -10.50
C THR A 76 13.33 5.92 -10.47
N GLY A 77 13.25 6.95 -9.63
CA GLY A 77 12.10 7.82 -9.41
C GLY A 77 11.39 7.55 -8.08
N ARG A 78 10.82 8.60 -7.48
CA ARG A 78 10.01 8.52 -6.26
C ARG A 78 8.52 8.49 -6.58
N GLN A 79 7.75 7.77 -5.79
CA GLN A 79 6.33 7.60 -6.04
C GLN A 79 5.55 8.87 -5.66
N PRO A 80 4.75 9.45 -6.56
CA PRO A 80 3.83 10.53 -6.19
C PRO A 80 2.79 10.01 -5.18
N LEU A 81 2.34 10.88 -4.28
CA LEU A 81 1.26 10.56 -3.35
C LEU A 81 0.00 10.07 -4.09
N PRO A 82 -0.61 8.95 -3.66
CA PRO A 82 -1.91 8.53 -4.17
C PRO A 82 -3.01 9.49 -3.68
N PRO A 83 -4.22 9.43 -4.24
CA PRO A 83 -5.36 10.10 -3.61
C PRO A 83 -5.59 9.53 -2.20
N LEU A 84 -5.99 10.38 -1.25
CA LEU A 84 -6.11 10.03 0.17
C LEU A 84 -6.95 8.77 0.41
N TRP A 85 -8.03 8.61 -0.36
CA TRP A 85 -8.94 7.47 -0.28
C TRP A 85 -8.27 6.11 -0.53
N ALA A 86 -7.11 6.09 -1.22
CA ALA A 86 -6.31 4.89 -1.41
C ALA A 86 -5.84 4.26 -0.08
N LEU A 87 -5.74 5.07 0.97
CA LEU A 87 -5.36 4.63 2.31
C LEU A 87 -6.54 4.13 3.13
N GLY A 88 -7.78 4.30 2.67
CA GLY A 88 -8.98 3.78 3.30
C GLY A 88 -9.17 2.27 3.07
N HIS A 89 -10.39 1.80 3.36
CA HIS A 89 -10.79 0.42 3.12
C HIS A 89 -11.32 0.27 1.69
N LEU A 90 -10.61 -0.55 0.91
CA LEU A 90 -10.98 -0.90 -0.47
C LEU A 90 -11.69 -2.25 -0.47
N GLN A 91 -13.02 -2.24 -0.51
CA GLN A 91 -13.83 -3.45 -0.45
C GLN A 91 -13.76 -4.19 -1.78
N SER A 92 -13.42 -5.48 -1.74
CA SER A 92 -13.19 -6.26 -2.95
C SER A 92 -13.49 -7.75 -2.75
N ARG A 93 -13.73 -8.44 -3.86
CA ARG A 93 -13.76 -9.90 -4.02
C ARG A 93 -13.57 -10.23 -5.49
N PHE A 94 -13.20 -11.45 -5.81
CA PHE A 94 -13.37 -12.04 -7.13
C PHE A 94 -14.64 -12.89 -7.10
N GLY A 95 -15.81 -12.44 -7.53
CA GLY A 95 -16.18 -11.08 -7.91
C GLY A 95 -17.63 -10.84 -7.53
N TYR A 96 -18.05 -9.57 -7.43
CA TYR A 96 -19.47 -9.24 -7.41
C TYR A 96 -20.07 -9.59 -8.77
N LYS A 97 -21.11 -10.43 -8.81
CA LYS A 97 -21.72 -10.93 -10.04
C LYS A 97 -22.76 -9.98 -10.63
N THR A 98 -23.42 -9.19 -9.78
CA THR A 98 -24.48 -8.28 -10.19
C THR A 98 -24.42 -6.99 -9.38
N ARG A 99 -25.00 -5.92 -9.94
CA ARG A 99 -25.24 -4.67 -9.22
C ARG A 99 -25.95 -4.90 -7.88
N SER A 100 -27.01 -5.73 -7.87
CA SER A 100 -27.79 -5.95 -6.65
C SER A 100 -26.97 -6.60 -5.54
N GLN A 101 -26.05 -7.51 -5.89
CA GLN A 101 -25.15 -8.13 -4.91
C GLN A 101 -24.16 -7.10 -4.35
N ALA A 102 -23.52 -6.32 -5.23
CA ALA A 102 -22.60 -5.26 -4.83
C ALA A 102 -23.28 -4.23 -3.91
N ASP A 103 -24.46 -3.73 -4.30
CA ASP A 103 -25.28 -2.81 -3.50
C ASP A 103 -25.60 -3.40 -2.12
N SER A 104 -25.99 -4.68 -2.06
CA SER A 104 -26.41 -5.32 -0.81
C SER A 104 -25.24 -5.47 0.17
N ILE A 105 -24.08 -5.92 -0.30
CA ILE A 105 -22.90 -6.14 0.56
C ILE A 105 -22.33 -4.79 1.02
N LEU A 106 -22.25 -3.80 0.12
CA LEU A 106 -21.80 -2.46 0.48
C LEU A 106 -22.72 -1.82 1.54
N ASN A 107 -24.04 -1.88 1.34
CA ASN A 107 -24.98 -1.34 2.32
C ASN A 107 -24.85 -2.06 3.67
N LEU A 108 -24.68 -3.38 3.67
CA LEU A 108 -24.48 -4.14 4.90
C LEU A 108 -23.22 -3.66 5.65
N ALA A 109 -22.10 -3.45 4.95
CA ALA A 109 -20.87 -2.92 5.55
C ALA A 109 -21.07 -1.53 6.17
N LEU A 110 -21.71 -0.62 5.44
CA LEU A 110 -21.99 0.75 5.91
C LEU A 110 -22.98 0.76 7.09
N GLU A 111 -24.03 -0.07 7.04
CA GLU A 111 -25.02 -0.22 8.13
C GLU A 111 -24.41 -0.83 9.39
N ALA A 112 -23.44 -1.73 9.24
CA ALA A 112 -22.63 -2.27 10.33
C ALA A 112 -21.57 -1.28 10.85
N GLY A 113 -21.44 -0.10 10.25
CA GLY A 113 -20.52 0.95 10.69
C GLY A 113 -19.07 0.72 10.28
N TYR A 114 -18.79 -0.17 9.33
CA TYR A 114 -17.46 -0.27 8.75
C TYR A 114 -17.20 0.95 7.85
N PRO A 115 -16.08 1.65 8.05
CA PRO A 115 -15.64 2.63 7.08
C PRO A 115 -15.29 1.97 5.73
N VAL A 116 -15.66 2.62 4.62
CA VAL A 116 -15.40 2.14 3.25
C VAL A 116 -15.12 3.31 2.32
N ASP A 117 -14.03 3.24 1.55
CA ASP A 117 -13.64 4.31 0.62
C ASP A 117 -13.80 3.95 -0.85
N ALA A 118 -13.73 2.66 -1.19
CA ALA A 118 -13.96 2.22 -2.55
C ALA A 118 -14.54 0.81 -2.60
N ILE A 119 -15.26 0.54 -3.69
CA ILE A 119 -15.64 -0.81 -4.11
C ILE A 119 -14.90 -1.16 -5.41
N ILE A 120 -14.32 -2.36 -5.44
CA ILE A 120 -13.58 -2.88 -6.59
C ILE A 120 -14.45 -3.92 -7.32
N LEU A 121 -14.71 -3.69 -8.59
CA LEU A 121 -15.43 -4.60 -9.46
C LEU A 121 -14.45 -5.43 -10.30
N ASP A 122 -14.41 -6.72 -10.00
CA ASP A 122 -13.68 -7.76 -10.74
C ASP A 122 -14.39 -8.09 -12.08
N ILE A 123 -13.90 -9.08 -12.83
CA ILE A 123 -14.21 -9.36 -14.24
C ILE A 123 -15.70 -9.46 -14.60
N PHE A 124 -16.59 -9.67 -13.63
CA PHE A 124 -18.02 -9.79 -13.87
C PHE A 124 -18.71 -8.45 -14.16
N TRP A 125 -18.01 -7.31 -14.08
CA TRP A 125 -18.56 -6.04 -14.54
C TRP A 125 -18.73 -5.97 -16.07
N PHE A 126 -17.95 -6.76 -16.81
CA PHE A 126 -18.00 -6.83 -18.28
C PHE A 126 -18.44 -8.21 -18.83
N GLY A 127 -18.81 -9.16 -17.98
CA GLY A 127 -19.32 -10.49 -18.36
C GLY A 127 -20.03 -11.23 -17.24
N GLU A 128 -20.78 -12.30 -17.54
CA GLU A 128 -21.56 -13.02 -16.53
C GLU A 128 -20.71 -14.13 -15.88
N GLU A 129 -20.03 -14.90 -16.72
CA GLU A 129 -19.16 -16.00 -16.32
C GLU A 129 -17.78 -15.92 -16.98
N ILE A 130 -16.80 -16.62 -16.40
CA ILE A 130 -15.44 -16.72 -16.96
C ILE A 130 -15.51 -17.37 -18.35
N GLU A 131 -16.36 -18.40 -18.48
CA GLU A 131 -16.55 -19.22 -19.67
C GLU A 131 -17.20 -18.46 -20.84
N ASP A 132 -17.84 -17.33 -20.56
CA ASP A 132 -18.34 -16.43 -21.59
C ASP A 132 -17.22 -15.94 -22.48
N GLY A 133 -15.99 -15.88 -21.96
CA GLY A 133 -14.82 -15.38 -22.65
C GLY A 133 -15.01 -13.93 -23.08
N LYS A 134 -15.52 -13.07 -22.19
CA LYS A 134 -15.71 -11.63 -22.48
C LYS A 134 -14.51 -10.76 -22.08
N MET A 135 -13.40 -11.35 -21.63
CA MET A 135 -12.20 -10.58 -21.27
C MET A 135 -11.73 -9.69 -22.45
N GLY A 136 -11.51 -8.40 -22.15
CA GLY A 136 -11.23 -7.36 -23.13
C GLY A 136 -12.48 -6.64 -23.67
N GLN A 137 -13.69 -6.92 -23.18
CA GLN A 137 -14.93 -6.22 -23.54
C GLN A 137 -14.87 -4.73 -23.14
N LEU A 138 -14.30 -4.43 -21.96
CA LEU A 138 -14.10 -3.09 -21.38
C LEU A 138 -15.37 -2.22 -21.43
N ASP A 139 -16.52 -2.84 -21.25
CA ASP A 139 -17.82 -2.18 -21.21
C ASP A 139 -18.79 -2.98 -20.35
N TRP A 140 -19.75 -2.28 -19.75
CA TRP A 140 -20.66 -2.87 -18.77
C TRP A 140 -21.54 -3.96 -19.39
N ASP A 141 -21.65 -5.08 -18.68
CA ASP A 141 -22.64 -6.11 -18.97
C ASP A 141 -24.04 -5.61 -18.54
N ALA A 142 -24.78 -5.05 -19.49
CA ALA A 142 -26.00 -4.28 -19.21
C ALA A 142 -27.14 -5.09 -18.55
N GLU A 143 -27.10 -6.42 -18.61
CA GLU A 143 -28.07 -7.29 -17.96
C GLU A 143 -27.82 -7.37 -16.44
N ASN A 144 -26.58 -7.62 -16.03
CA ASN A 144 -26.20 -7.73 -14.62
C ASN A 144 -25.84 -6.40 -13.97
N TRP A 145 -25.49 -5.40 -14.77
CA TRP A 145 -25.08 -4.06 -14.36
C TRP A 145 -25.87 -2.95 -15.08
N PRO A 146 -27.21 -2.91 -14.92
CA PRO A 146 -28.02 -1.87 -15.52
C PRO A 146 -27.76 -0.51 -14.86
N ASP A 147 -27.76 0.54 -15.67
CA ASP A 147 -27.57 1.93 -15.22
C ASP A 147 -26.29 2.12 -14.37
N PRO A 148 -25.10 1.89 -14.95
CA PRO A 148 -23.84 1.98 -14.21
C PRO A 148 -23.55 3.40 -13.71
N GLU A 149 -23.94 4.45 -14.45
CA GLU A 149 -23.75 5.84 -14.04
C GLU A 149 -24.59 6.19 -12.81
N GLY A 150 -25.86 5.77 -12.76
CA GLY A 150 -26.69 5.93 -11.58
C GLY A 150 -26.19 5.12 -10.39
N MET A 151 -25.73 3.88 -10.61
CA MET A 151 -25.11 3.05 -9.57
C MET A 151 -23.88 3.71 -8.96
N ILE A 152 -22.91 4.12 -9.79
CA ILE A 152 -21.68 4.79 -9.35
C ILE A 152 -22.01 6.12 -8.66
N GLY A 153 -22.98 6.88 -9.19
CA GLY A 153 -23.48 8.10 -8.56
C GLY A 153 -23.97 7.86 -7.13
N ASN A 154 -24.79 6.83 -6.92
CA ASN A 154 -25.32 6.47 -5.60
C ASN A 154 -24.24 6.02 -4.61
N TRP A 155 -23.20 5.32 -5.07
CA TRP A 155 -22.05 4.95 -4.22
C TRP A 155 -21.22 6.16 -3.84
N ARG A 156 -20.97 7.06 -4.79
CA ARG A 156 -20.25 8.31 -4.55
C ARG A 156 -20.97 9.25 -3.59
N GLU A 157 -22.31 9.28 -3.60
CA GLU A 157 -23.10 10.02 -2.59
C GLU A 157 -22.88 9.50 -1.15
N LYS A 158 -22.41 8.27 -1.00
CA LYS A 158 -22.02 7.65 0.28
C LYS A 158 -20.51 7.76 0.56
N GLY A 159 -19.77 8.49 -0.27
CA GLY A 159 -18.30 8.63 -0.19
C GLY A 159 -17.50 7.44 -0.73
N VAL A 160 -18.16 6.51 -1.45
CA VAL A 160 -17.56 5.27 -1.95
C VAL A 160 -17.21 5.37 -3.43
N LYS A 161 -15.91 5.27 -3.72
CA LYS A 161 -15.32 5.37 -5.06
C LYS A 161 -15.50 4.04 -5.80
N THR A 162 -15.51 4.08 -7.14
CA THR A 162 -15.58 2.86 -7.96
C THR A 162 -14.27 2.58 -8.66
N ILE A 163 -13.77 1.34 -8.55
CA ILE A 163 -12.63 0.81 -9.29
C ILE A 163 -13.10 -0.35 -10.17
N THR A 164 -12.65 -0.39 -11.42
CA THR A 164 -12.91 -1.50 -12.35
C THR A 164 -11.61 -2.19 -12.76
N ILE A 165 -11.65 -3.52 -12.88
CA ILE A 165 -10.54 -4.33 -13.43
C ILE A 165 -10.42 -4.18 -14.95
N SER A 166 -9.21 -4.35 -15.47
CA SER A 166 -8.86 -4.45 -16.88
C SER A 166 -7.63 -5.33 -17.08
N GLU A 167 -7.62 -6.13 -18.13
CA GLU A 167 -6.55 -7.07 -18.47
C GLU A 167 -5.96 -6.76 -19.86
N PRO A 168 -4.72 -7.19 -20.16
CA PRO A 168 -4.10 -6.89 -21.45
C PRO A 168 -4.59 -7.79 -22.58
N PHE A 169 -5.39 -8.81 -22.24
CA PHE A 169 -5.84 -9.85 -23.16
C PHE A 169 -7.21 -9.53 -23.74
N PHE A 170 -7.36 -9.81 -25.03
CA PHE A 170 -8.61 -9.65 -25.76
C PHE A 170 -8.99 -11.01 -26.32
N THR A 171 -9.99 -11.63 -25.73
CA THR A 171 -10.52 -12.92 -26.15
C THR A 171 -11.23 -12.81 -27.51
N ARG A 172 -11.27 -13.88 -28.30
CA ARG A 172 -11.96 -13.88 -29.62
C ARG A 172 -13.46 -13.55 -29.55
N LYS A 173 -14.08 -13.70 -28.38
CA LYS A 173 -15.50 -13.36 -28.18
C LYS A 173 -15.70 -11.93 -27.66
N SER A 174 -14.64 -11.23 -27.24
CA SER A 174 -14.72 -9.80 -26.95
C SER A 174 -15.08 -9.02 -28.20
N LYS A 175 -15.99 -8.05 -28.05
CA LYS A 175 -16.37 -7.14 -29.14
C LYS A 175 -15.22 -6.31 -29.71
N ASN A 176 -14.11 -6.19 -28.97
CA ASN A 176 -12.97 -5.37 -29.38
C ASN A 176 -11.91 -6.17 -30.14
N PHE A 177 -11.95 -7.51 -30.13
CA PHE A 177 -10.88 -8.33 -30.70
C PHE A 177 -10.65 -8.05 -32.19
N ASP A 178 -11.71 -8.16 -33.00
CA ASP A 178 -11.62 -7.97 -34.45
C ASP A 178 -11.12 -6.56 -34.80
N TYR A 179 -11.63 -5.53 -34.11
CA TYR A 179 -11.17 -4.16 -34.30
C TYR A 179 -9.67 -4.02 -34.01
N LEU A 180 -9.19 -4.55 -32.88
CA LEU A 180 -7.79 -4.47 -32.50
C LEU A 180 -6.89 -5.26 -33.46
N ALA A 181 -7.34 -6.42 -33.93
CA ALA A 181 -6.61 -7.22 -34.90
C ALA A 181 -6.53 -6.51 -36.27
N ASP A 182 -7.66 -6.02 -36.78
CA ASP A 182 -7.76 -5.35 -38.08
C ASP A 182 -6.99 -4.02 -38.14
N ASN A 183 -6.82 -3.34 -37.00
CA ASN A 183 -6.07 -2.09 -36.88
C ASN A 183 -4.63 -2.28 -36.38
N ASP A 184 -4.12 -3.51 -36.37
CA ASP A 184 -2.74 -3.79 -35.96
C ASP A 184 -2.39 -3.30 -34.56
N LEU A 185 -3.26 -3.52 -33.58
CA LEU A 185 -3.05 -3.11 -32.19
C LEU A 185 -2.66 -4.27 -31.26
N LEU A 186 -2.77 -5.51 -31.76
CA LEU A 186 -2.36 -6.72 -31.03
C LEU A 186 -0.91 -7.13 -31.38
N ALA A 187 -0.28 -7.87 -30.48
CA ALA A 187 1.03 -8.47 -30.68
C ALA A 187 0.99 -9.55 -31.78
N ARG A 188 2.13 -9.75 -32.45
CA ARG A 188 2.22 -10.51 -33.70
C ARG A 188 3.08 -11.76 -33.60
N ASP A 189 2.94 -12.63 -34.59
CA ASP A 189 3.85 -13.73 -34.87
C ASP A 189 5.05 -13.26 -35.71
N SER A 190 5.98 -14.17 -36.02
CA SER A 190 7.20 -13.87 -36.79
C SER A 190 6.96 -13.53 -38.27
N VAL A 191 5.76 -13.75 -38.80
CA VAL A 191 5.40 -13.43 -40.20
C VAL A 191 4.43 -12.24 -40.30
N GLY A 192 4.11 -11.61 -39.17
CA GLY A 192 3.35 -10.36 -39.08
C GLY A 192 1.85 -10.52 -38.86
N ASN A 193 1.33 -11.72 -38.62
CA ASN A 193 -0.09 -11.90 -38.28
C ASN A 193 -0.31 -11.67 -36.78
N THR A 194 -1.53 -11.28 -36.40
CA THR A 194 -1.96 -11.29 -34.99
C THR A 194 -1.74 -12.68 -34.37
N LEU A 195 -0.96 -12.75 -33.30
CA LEU A 195 -0.75 -13.99 -32.56
C LEU A 195 -1.86 -14.16 -31.52
N THR A 196 -2.55 -15.31 -31.56
CA THR A 196 -3.51 -15.69 -30.52
C THR A 196 -2.94 -16.77 -29.62
N ILE A 197 -3.03 -16.56 -28.31
CA ILE A 197 -2.70 -17.52 -27.27
C ILE A 197 -3.88 -18.51 -27.18
N SER A 198 -3.62 -19.78 -27.49
CA SER A 198 -4.63 -20.85 -27.38
C SER A 198 -4.64 -21.46 -25.99
N ASN A 199 -5.80 -21.98 -25.57
CA ASN A 199 -6.01 -22.63 -24.25
C ASN A 199 -5.69 -21.71 -23.06
N PHE A 200 -5.80 -20.39 -23.23
CA PHE A 200 -5.77 -19.47 -22.11
C PHE A 200 -7.02 -19.66 -21.24
N TYR A 201 -6.90 -19.44 -19.93
CA TYR A 201 -7.96 -19.73 -18.96
C TYR A 201 -9.30 -19.05 -19.31
N PHE A 202 -9.24 -17.83 -19.84
CA PHE A 202 -10.41 -17.04 -20.26
C PHE A 202 -10.84 -17.26 -21.71
N GLY A 203 -10.21 -18.20 -22.42
CA GLY A 203 -10.41 -18.49 -23.84
C GLY A 203 -9.34 -17.89 -24.75
N ASP A 204 -9.29 -18.36 -26.00
CA ASP A 204 -8.30 -17.92 -27.00
C ASP A 204 -8.27 -16.39 -27.14
N ALA A 205 -7.09 -15.80 -26.93
CA ALA A 205 -6.95 -14.34 -26.81
C ALA A 205 -5.72 -13.79 -27.53
N GLY A 206 -5.82 -12.56 -28.03
CA GLY A 206 -4.68 -11.75 -28.42
C GLY A 206 -4.20 -10.90 -27.24
N LEU A 207 -2.93 -10.50 -27.27
CA LEU A 207 -2.35 -9.56 -26.30
C LEU A 207 -2.26 -8.18 -26.95
N LEU A 208 -2.74 -7.14 -26.28
CA LEU A 208 -2.55 -5.76 -26.74
C LEU A 208 -1.05 -5.43 -26.82
N ASP A 209 -0.60 -4.86 -27.93
CA ASP A 209 0.78 -4.40 -28.02
C ASP A 209 0.92 -3.02 -27.39
N ILE A 210 1.02 -2.97 -26.05
CA ILE A 210 1.07 -1.72 -25.28
C ILE A 210 2.27 -0.82 -25.65
N PHE A 211 3.25 -1.33 -26.39
CA PHE A 211 4.38 -0.52 -26.85
C PHE A 211 4.03 0.35 -28.07
N LYS A 212 2.96 0.04 -28.80
CA LYS A 212 2.47 0.85 -29.94
C LYS A 212 1.78 2.13 -29.45
N PRO A 213 2.14 3.32 -29.98
CA PRO A 213 1.43 4.57 -29.67
C PRO A 213 -0.08 4.49 -29.91
N GLU A 214 -0.52 3.84 -30.98
CA GLU A 214 -1.93 3.71 -31.33
C GLU A 214 -2.69 2.81 -30.35
N ALA A 215 -2.05 1.75 -29.86
CA ALA A 215 -2.63 0.86 -28.84
C ALA A 215 -2.76 1.57 -27.49
N LYS A 216 -1.75 2.38 -27.12
CA LYS A 216 -1.77 3.26 -25.94
C LYS A 216 -2.90 4.27 -25.97
N ASP A 217 -3.10 4.93 -27.10
CA ASP A 217 -4.18 5.89 -27.30
C ASP A 217 -5.55 5.18 -27.25
N TRP A 218 -5.66 4.02 -27.88
CA TRP A 218 -6.90 3.24 -27.90
C TRP A 218 -7.34 2.78 -26.51
N ILE A 219 -6.42 2.21 -25.71
CA ILE A 219 -6.76 1.75 -24.35
C ILE A 219 -7.06 2.93 -23.43
N TRP A 220 -6.33 4.05 -23.57
CA TRP A 220 -6.61 5.28 -22.83
C TRP A 220 -8.02 5.81 -23.10
N ALA A 221 -8.48 5.77 -24.35
CA ALA A 221 -9.84 6.17 -24.69
C ALA A 221 -10.93 5.34 -23.96
N GLN A 222 -10.65 4.08 -23.63
CA GLN A 222 -11.55 3.25 -22.81
C GLN A 222 -11.61 3.76 -21.36
N TYR A 223 -10.47 4.12 -20.78
CA TYR A 223 -10.42 4.70 -19.44
C TYR A 223 -11.07 6.08 -19.37
N VAL A 224 -10.93 6.92 -20.40
CA VAL A 224 -11.65 8.20 -20.50
C VAL A 224 -13.17 7.97 -20.54
N LYS A 225 -13.64 6.94 -21.24
CA LYS A 225 -15.06 6.56 -21.24
C LYS A 225 -15.52 6.16 -19.84
N GLN A 226 -14.77 5.31 -19.14
CA GLN A 226 -15.09 4.86 -17.78
C GLN A 226 -15.07 6.02 -16.77
N LYS A 227 -14.09 6.92 -16.85
CA LYS A 227 -14.00 8.12 -16.00
C LYS A 227 -15.20 9.05 -16.21
N LYS A 228 -15.68 9.22 -17.45
CA LYS A 228 -16.91 9.97 -17.75
C LYS A 228 -18.16 9.35 -17.13
N GLN A 229 -18.18 8.03 -16.96
CA GLN A 229 -19.25 7.30 -16.27
C GLN A 229 -19.13 7.39 -14.74
N GLY A 230 -18.01 7.88 -14.21
CA GLY A 230 -17.77 8.09 -12.79
C GLY A 230 -16.77 7.14 -12.15
N VAL A 231 -16.10 6.25 -12.90
CA VAL A 231 -15.00 5.42 -12.36
C VAL A 231 -13.84 6.32 -11.91
N GLU A 232 -13.29 6.05 -10.72
CA GLU A 232 -12.28 6.92 -10.08
C GLU A 232 -10.90 6.27 -9.94
N GLY A 233 -10.80 4.95 -10.12
CA GLY A 233 -9.54 4.22 -10.16
C GLY A 233 -9.61 2.98 -11.04
N TRP A 234 -8.44 2.43 -11.36
CA TRP A 234 -8.35 1.26 -12.24
C TRP A 234 -7.45 0.19 -11.65
N TRP A 235 -7.87 -1.06 -11.85
CA TRP A 235 -7.10 -2.24 -11.53
C TRP A 235 -6.62 -2.89 -12.83
N ILE A 236 -5.30 -2.99 -12.99
CA ILE A 236 -4.65 -3.63 -14.12
C ILE A 236 -4.14 -5.01 -13.68
N ASP A 237 -4.85 -6.06 -14.09
CA ASP A 237 -4.46 -7.42 -13.77
C ASP A 237 -3.78 -8.13 -14.94
N LEU A 238 -3.07 -9.22 -14.64
CA LEU A 238 -2.44 -10.13 -15.61
C LEU A 238 -1.38 -9.45 -16.52
N ALA A 239 -0.81 -8.32 -16.09
CA ALA A 239 0.11 -7.50 -16.87
C ALA A 239 1.59 -7.88 -16.72
N GLU A 240 1.89 -9.09 -16.22
CA GLU A 240 3.26 -9.65 -16.27
C GLU A 240 3.84 -9.64 -17.68
N PRO A 241 3.12 -10.01 -18.77
CA PRO A 241 1.80 -10.64 -18.90
C PRO A 241 1.77 -12.11 -18.49
N GLU A 242 0.66 -12.56 -17.89
CA GLU A 242 0.51 -13.92 -17.33
C GLU A 242 0.86 -15.04 -18.33
N MET A 243 0.45 -14.86 -19.58
CA MET A 243 0.84 -15.70 -20.71
C MET A 243 1.51 -14.84 -21.78
N HIS A 244 2.82 -15.05 -21.97
CA HIS A 244 3.62 -14.27 -22.92
C HIS A 244 4.56 -15.17 -23.72
N PRO A 245 4.07 -15.84 -24.79
CA PRO A 245 4.86 -16.83 -25.54
C PRO A 245 6.13 -16.25 -26.17
N ASP A 246 7.25 -16.98 -26.13
CA ASP A 246 8.54 -16.56 -26.71
C ASP A 246 8.50 -16.29 -28.23
N THR A 247 7.46 -16.79 -28.91
CA THR A 247 7.19 -16.57 -30.34
C THR A 247 6.42 -15.28 -30.62
N MET A 248 5.99 -14.55 -29.59
CA MET A 248 5.27 -13.29 -29.71
C MET A 248 6.24 -12.12 -29.93
N TYR A 249 5.85 -11.22 -30.83
CA TYR A 249 6.59 -10.02 -31.20
C TYR A 249 5.74 -8.79 -30.91
N HIS A 250 6.33 -7.88 -30.14
CA HIS A 250 5.87 -6.50 -29.95
C HIS A 250 6.62 -5.58 -30.90
N VAL A 251 6.10 -4.36 -31.11
CA VAL A 251 6.80 -3.33 -31.90
C VAL A 251 8.21 -3.02 -31.35
N ASN A 252 8.42 -3.21 -30.04
CA ASN A 252 9.70 -2.94 -29.37
C ASN A 252 10.64 -4.16 -29.25
N GLY A 253 10.22 -5.36 -29.66
CA GLY A 253 11.06 -6.56 -29.55
C GLY A 253 10.27 -7.84 -29.30
N ARG A 254 11.00 -8.93 -29.09
CA ARG A 254 10.38 -10.22 -28.75
C ARG A 254 9.86 -10.22 -27.33
N ALA A 255 8.86 -11.05 -27.06
CA ALA A 255 8.33 -11.29 -25.71
C ALA A 255 9.44 -11.47 -24.66
N THR A 256 10.45 -12.29 -24.97
CA THR A 256 11.59 -12.57 -24.09
C THR A 256 12.43 -11.36 -23.74
N GLU A 257 12.40 -10.30 -24.55
CA GLU A 257 13.19 -9.07 -24.37
C GLU A 257 12.40 -7.98 -23.65
N VAL A 258 11.07 -7.93 -23.84
CA VAL A 258 10.20 -6.86 -23.33
C VAL A 258 9.28 -7.28 -22.19
N HIS A 259 9.32 -8.56 -21.76
CA HIS A 259 8.43 -9.10 -20.73
C HIS A 259 8.37 -8.21 -19.49
N GLY A 260 9.53 -7.91 -18.87
CA GLY A 260 9.58 -7.06 -17.67
C GLY A 260 9.08 -5.63 -17.89
N LEU A 261 9.03 -5.14 -19.13
CA LEU A 261 8.57 -3.79 -19.45
C LEU A 261 7.07 -3.68 -19.70
N TYR A 262 6.34 -4.78 -19.88
CA TYR A 262 4.95 -4.70 -20.33
C TYR A 262 4.07 -3.93 -19.32
N GLY A 263 4.02 -4.40 -18.07
CA GLY A 263 3.28 -3.74 -16.99
C GLY A 263 3.83 -2.34 -16.67
N HIS A 264 5.15 -2.14 -16.81
CA HIS A 264 5.79 -0.83 -16.66
C HIS A 264 5.29 0.18 -17.70
N GLU A 265 5.22 -0.21 -18.97
CA GLU A 265 4.82 0.66 -20.06
C GLU A 265 3.32 0.98 -20.02
N TRP A 266 2.49 0.02 -19.64
CA TRP A 266 1.07 0.28 -19.41
C TRP A 266 0.86 1.28 -18.26
N THR A 267 1.58 1.04 -17.15
CA THR A 267 1.58 1.91 -15.98
C THR A 267 1.99 3.33 -16.35
N LYS A 268 3.06 3.48 -17.14
CA LYS A 268 3.53 4.76 -17.66
C LYS A 268 2.48 5.45 -18.54
N ASN A 269 1.93 4.74 -19.51
CA ASN A 269 0.92 5.26 -20.43
C ASN A 269 -0.26 5.86 -19.66
N MET A 270 -0.83 5.13 -18.70
CA MET A 270 -1.94 5.64 -17.90
C MET A 270 -1.55 6.86 -17.08
N PHE A 271 -0.36 6.89 -16.50
CA PHE A 271 0.09 8.04 -15.71
C PHE A 271 0.24 9.31 -16.54
N GLU A 272 0.91 9.20 -17.70
CA GLU A 272 1.16 10.33 -18.60
C GLU A 272 -0.15 10.84 -19.20
N LYS A 273 -1.00 9.95 -19.72
CA LYS A 273 -2.30 10.34 -20.29
C LYS A 273 -3.28 10.91 -19.25
N TYR A 274 -3.34 10.33 -18.05
CA TYR A 274 -4.16 10.87 -16.97
C TYR A 274 -3.69 12.26 -16.56
N ALA A 275 -2.37 12.51 -16.56
CA ALA A 275 -1.82 13.83 -16.28
C ALA A 275 -2.20 14.88 -17.33
N GLU A 276 -2.36 14.48 -18.59
CA GLU A 276 -2.79 15.36 -19.69
C GLU A 276 -4.27 15.74 -19.56
N ASP A 277 -5.15 14.76 -19.34
CA ASP A 277 -6.60 14.98 -19.31
C ASP A 277 -7.10 15.49 -17.93
N TYR A 278 -6.44 15.11 -16.84
CA TYR A 278 -6.82 15.41 -15.45
C TYR A 278 -5.63 15.98 -14.65
N PRO A 279 -5.07 17.14 -15.04
CA PRO A 279 -3.78 17.64 -14.54
C PRO A 279 -3.75 18.00 -13.04
N ASN A 280 -4.92 18.17 -12.42
CA ASN A 280 -5.04 18.50 -11.00
C ASN A 280 -5.39 17.31 -10.12
N GLU A 281 -5.63 16.12 -10.68
CA GLU A 281 -6.06 14.94 -9.95
C GLU A 281 -4.93 13.93 -9.79
N ARG A 282 -4.94 13.20 -8.67
CA ARG A 282 -4.06 12.03 -8.47
C ARG A 282 -4.71 10.79 -9.06
N LEU A 283 -3.94 10.04 -9.84
CA LEU A 283 -4.34 8.75 -10.38
C LEU A 283 -4.26 7.67 -9.29
N PHE A 284 -5.34 6.91 -9.10
CA PHE A 284 -5.27 5.61 -8.43
C PHE A 284 -5.12 4.50 -9.46
N LYS A 285 -4.10 3.66 -9.30
CA LYS A 285 -3.85 2.52 -10.19
C LYS A 285 -3.30 1.34 -9.40
N LEU A 286 -4.13 0.31 -9.26
CA LEU A 286 -3.75 -1.00 -8.72
C LEU A 286 -3.16 -1.83 -9.87
N GLY A 287 -2.00 -2.47 -9.72
CA GLY A 287 -1.40 -3.27 -10.80
C GLY A 287 -0.48 -4.40 -10.32
N ARG A 288 -0.54 -5.59 -10.94
CA ARG A 288 0.14 -6.79 -10.43
C ARG A 288 1.64 -6.84 -10.74
N ALA A 289 2.02 -6.21 -11.85
CA ALA A 289 3.36 -6.32 -12.42
C ALA A 289 3.93 -4.95 -12.83
N GLY A 290 5.25 -4.85 -12.75
CA GLY A 290 6.01 -3.67 -13.12
C GLY A 290 7.50 -3.99 -13.26
N TYR A 291 8.31 -2.93 -13.28
CA TYR A 291 9.77 -3.01 -13.35
C TYR A 291 10.38 -1.96 -12.43
N ALA A 292 11.71 -1.98 -12.29
CA ALA A 292 12.44 -0.92 -11.59
C ALA A 292 11.98 0.47 -12.08
N GLY A 293 11.51 1.31 -11.15
CA GLY A 293 11.05 2.65 -11.46
C GLY A 293 9.57 2.80 -11.82
N SER A 294 8.76 1.72 -11.89
CA SER A 294 7.30 1.86 -12.09
C SER A 294 6.62 2.69 -10.99
N GLN A 295 7.20 2.77 -9.78
CA GLN A 295 6.68 3.56 -8.68
C GLN A 295 6.51 5.05 -9.04
N ARG A 296 7.37 5.60 -9.92
CA ARG A 296 7.31 7.01 -10.34
C ARG A 296 6.05 7.35 -11.13
N TYR A 297 5.37 6.31 -11.62
CA TYR A 297 4.11 6.40 -12.34
C TYR A 297 2.92 6.02 -11.46
N GLY A 298 3.08 6.03 -10.13
CA GLY A 298 2.00 5.79 -9.16
C GLY A 298 1.45 4.37 -9.18
N LEU A 299 2.27 3.36 -9.50
CA LEU A 299 1.86 1.96 -9.41
C LEU A 299 1.64 1.57 -7.94
N ILE A 300 0.47 1.02 -7.63
CA ILE A 300 0.16 0.42 -6.33
C ILE A 300 0.09 -1.09 -6.55
N PRO A 301 1.14 -1.86 -6.25
CA PRO A 301 1.11 -3.30 -6.48
C PRO A 301 0.56 -4.09 -5.31
N TRP A 302 0.08 -5.29 -5.61
CA TRP A 302 -0.19 -6.32 -4.63
C TRP A 302 0.57 -7.60 -4.98
N THR A 303 0.72 -8.48 -4.00
CA THR A 303 1.55 -9.69 -4.10
C THR A 303 0.92 -10.83 -4.90
N GLY A 304 -0.18 -10.57 -5.63
CA GLY A 304 -0.88 -11.56 -6.45
C GLY A 304 -1.64 -12.62 -5.63
N ASP A 305 -2.00 -13.69 -6.33
CA ASP A 305 -2.92 -14.74 -5.92
C ASP A 305 -2.32 -15.66 -4.84
N VAL A 306 -2.15 -15.13 -3.63
CA VAL A 306 -1.58 -15.83 -2.46
C VAL A 306 -2.50 -16.94 -1.97
N SER A 307 -1.93 -18.06 -1.50
CA SER A 307 -2.71 -19.08 -0.82
C SER A 307 -3.36 -18.55 0.47
N ARG A 308 -4.61 -18.95 0.71
CA ARG A 308 -5.28 -18.81 2.00
C ARG A 308 -4.74 -19.85 2.98
N SER A 309 -3.50 -19.65 3.42
CA SER A 309 -2.80 -20.51 4.36
C SER A 309 -1.86 -19.70 5.24
N TRP A 310 -1.43 -20.28 6.36
CA TRP A 310 -0.41 -19.66 7.22
C TRP A 310 0.92 -19.45 6.47
N SER A 311 1.30 -20.35 5.56
CA SER A 311 2.49 -20.17 4.72
C SER A 311 2.32 -19.03 3.73
N GLY A 312 1.13 -18.86 3.16
CA GLY A 312 0.76 -17.69 2.34
C GLY A 312 0.86 -16.40 3.14
N PHE A 313 0.33 -16.38 4.35
CA PHE A 313 0.41 -15.22 5.24
C PHE A 313 1.85 -14.87 5.65
N GLN A 314 2.65 -15.87 6.01
CA GLN A 314 4.07 -15.69 6.35
C GLN A 314 4.86 -15.05 5.20
N ALA A 315 4.55 -15.40 3.95
CA ALA A 315 5.23 -14.85 2.77
C ALA A 315 5.02 -13.34 2.57
N GLN A 316 4.01 -12.74 3.22
CA GLN A 316 3.64 -11.35 2.96
C GLN A 316 4.62 -10.33 3.55
N ILE A 317 5.24 -10.65 4.69
CA ILE A 317 6.23 -9.75 5.30
C ILE A 317 7.46 -9.60 4.39
N PRO A 318 8.20 -10.67 4.02
CA PRO A 318 9.37 -10.50 3.14
C PRO A 318 8.99 -9.91 1.77
N ALA A 319 7.80 -10.23 1.23
CA ALA A 319 7.34 -9.64 -0.03
C ALA A 319 7.11 -8.12 0.08
N MET A 320 6.44 -7.66 1.15
CA MET A 320 6.21 -6.24 1.40
C MET A 320 7.52 -5.49 1.67
N LEU A 321 8.38 -6.03 2.53
CA LEU A 321 9.64 -5.40 2.90
C LEU A 321 10.64 -5.36 1.74
N GLY A 322 10.76 -6.46 0.99
CA GLY A 322 11.58 -6.53 -0.20
C GLY A 322 11.14 -5.52 -1.25
N ALA A 323 9.82 -5.42 -1.51
CA ALA A 323 9.29 -4.40 -2.40
C ALA A 323 9.56 -2.98 -1.89
N GLY A 324 9.40 -2.73 -0.59
CA GLY A 324 9.69 -1.44 0.05
C GLY A 324 11.11 -0.97 -0.22
N VAL A 325 12.12 -1.79 0.08
CA VAL A 325 13.54 -1.46 -0.20
C VAL A 325 13.88 -1.44 -1.69
N SER A 326 12.98 -1.97 -2.54
CA SER A 326 13.01 -1.85 -4.01
C SER A 326 12.32 -0.60 -4.55
N GLY A 327 12.04 0.38 -3.68
CA GLY A 327 11.41 1.64 -4.05
C GLY A 327 9.91 1.55 -4.31
N ILE A 328 9.26 0.47 -3.86
CA ILE A 328 7.81 0.25 -4.01
C ILE A 328 7.14 0.45 -2.64
N PRO A 329 6.75 1.68 -2.27
CA PRO A 329 6.23 1.96 -0.94
C PRO A 329 4.82 1.42 -0.68
N TYR A 330 4.05 1.04 -1.71
CA TYR A 330 2.65 0.64 -1.59
C TYR A 330 2.35 -0.85 -1.84
N MET A 331 3.36 -1.73 -1.74
CA MET A 331 3.14 -3.18 -1.84
C MET A 331 2.25 -3.67 -0.70
N HIS A 332 1.23 -4.47 -1.01
CA HIS A 332 0.31 -5.07 -0.05
C HIS A 332 -0.15 -6.46 -0.50
N SER A 333 -0.92 -7.16 0.33
CA SER A 333 -1.49 -8.47 0.02
C SER A 333 -3.00 -8.42 -0.10
N ASP A 334 -3.61 -9.42 -0.74
CA ASP A 334 -5.03 -9.73 -0.54
C ASP A 334 -5.27 -10.08 0.95
N ALA A 335 -5.83 -9.14 1.72
CA ALA A 335 -6.01 -9.35 3.15
C ALA A 335 -7.03 -10.47 3.41
N GLY A 336 -6.64 -11.47 4.21
CA GLY A 336 -7.41 -12.69 4.43
C GLY A 336 -7.08 -13.85 3.47
N GLY A 337 -6.27 -13.60 2.43
CA GLY A 337 -5.79 -14.60 1.48
C GLY A 337 -6.77 -14.92 0.35
N PHE A 338 -6.23 -15.26 -0.82
CA PHE A 338 -6.99 -15.36 -2.05
C PHE A 338 -7.36 -16.80 -2.45
N ALA A 339 -6.36 -17.65 -2.69
CA ALA A 339 -6.53 -18.96 -3.32
C ALA A 339 -6.79 -20.09 -2.30
N GLY A 340 -7.68 -21.01 -2.65
CA GLY A 340 -8.03 -22.18 -1.84
C GLY A 340 -9.40 -22.04 -1.15
N PRO A 341 -10.05 -23.14 -0.74
CA PRO A 341 -11.43 -23.12 -0.25
C PRO A 341 -11.56 -22.90 1.27
N ASP A 342 -10.45 -23.01 2.03
CA ASP A 342 -10.53 -23.16 3.48
C ASP A 342 -10.80 -21.83 4.21
N GLN A 343 -12.02 -21.68 4.73
CA GLN A 343 -12.36 -20.57 5.61
C GLN A 343 -11.82 -20.83 7.02
N GLN A 344 -10.85 -20.02 7.46
CA GLN A 344 -10.22 -20.13 8.77
C GLN A 344 -10.29 -18.78 9.51
N ALA A 345 -11.16 -18.67 10.52
CA ALA A 345 -11.40 -17.44 11.26
C ALA A 345 -10.12 -16.86 11.90
N GLU A 346 -9.30 -17.70 12.54
CA GLU A 346 -8.05 -17.24 13.15
C GLU A 346 -7.08 -16.66 12.11
N LEU A 347 -6.89 -17.36 10.99
CA LEU A 347 -6.02 -16.89 9.89
C LEU A 347 -6.54 -15.55 9.34
N TYR A 348 -7.84 -15.46 9.05
CA TYR A 348 -8.47 -14.23 8.56
C TYR A 348 -8.25 -13.08 9.55
N ILE A 349 -8.52 -13.31 10.84
CA ILE A 349 -8.34 -12.28 11.86
C ILE A 349 -6.88 -11.80 11.91
N ARG A 350 -5.91 -12.71 11.99
CA ARG A 350 -4.49 -12.32 12.06
C ARG A 350 -4.02 -11.57 10.82
N TRP A 351 -4.51 -11.95 9.65
CA TRP A 351 -4.17 -11.28 8.40
C TRP A 351 -4.78 -9.87 8.34
N MET A 352 -6.01 -9.70 8.80
CA MET A 352 -6.66 -8.39 8.86
C MET A 352 -6.00 -7.45 9.87
N GLN A 353 -5.57 -7.96 11.03
CA GLN A 353 -4.76 -7.21 12.01
C GLN A 353 -3.44 -6.72 11.41
N TYR A 354 -2.75 -7.58 10.66
CA TYR A 354 -1.56 -7.21 9.90
C TYR A 354 -1.87 -6.14 8.84
N ALA A 355 -2.95 -6.32 8.07
CA ALA A 355 -3.30 -5.46 6.94
C ALA A 355 -3.50 -3.99 7.33
N VAL A 356 -3.93 -3.70 8.56
CA VAL A 356 -4.02 -2.32 9.09
C VAL A 356 -2.68 -1.58 9.03
N PHE A 357 -1.58 -2.31 9.24
CA PHE A 357 -0.20 -1.83 9.19
C PHE A 357 0.50 -2.20 7.88
N THR A 358 -0.26 -2.26 6.78
CA THR A 358 0.28 -2.35 5.42
C THR A 358 -0.09 -1.10 4.62
N PRO A 359 0.59 -0.80 3.50
CA PRO A 359 0.30 0.40 2.73
C PRO A 359 -1.14 0.55 2.26
N ILE A 360 -1.80 -0.54 1.84
CA ILE A 360 -3.16 -0.54 1.30
C ILE A 360 -4.00 -1.60 2.03
N PHE A 361 -5.15 -1.18 2.56
CA PHE A 361 -6.09 -2.08 3.23
C PHE A 361 -7.16 -2.57 2.24
N ARG A 362 -6.90 -3.74 1.65
CA ARG A 362 -7.78 -4.34 0.63
C ARG A 362 -8.01 -5.83 0.93
N PRO A 363 -9.09 -6.18 1.65
CA PRO A 363 -9.57 -7.56 1.72
C PRO A 363 -10.04 -8.00 0.34
N HIS A 364 -9.56 -9.15 -0.11
CA HIS A 364 -9.90 -9.72 -1.41
C HIS A 364 -9.71 -11.24 -1.38
N SER A 365 -10.57 -11.96 -2.10
CA SER A 365 -10.66 -13.41 -2.04
C SER A 365 -11.21 -13.98 -3.34
N ASN A 366 -10.98 -15.28 -3.55
CA ASN A 366 -11.71 -16.06 -4.54
C ASN A 366 -13.23 -16.08 -4.29
N PRO A 367 -14.06 -16.52 -5.28
CA PRO A 367 -15.52 -16.39 -5.19
C PRO A 367 -16.18 -17.13 -4.02
N ASP A 368 -15.54 -18.21 -3.56
CA ASP A 368 -16.14 -19.16 -2.63
C ASP A 368 -16.08 -18.71 -1.16
N VAL A 369 -15.20 -17.77 -0.82
CA VAL A 369 -14.97 -17.35 0.57
C VAL A 369 -15.09 -15.83 0.68
N PRO A 370 -15.85 -15.30 1.65
CA PRO A 370 -16.01 -13.86 1.80
C PRO A 370 -14.70 -13.17 2.19
N ALA A 371 -14.34 -12.11 1.48
CA ALA A 371 -13.25 -11.20 1.86
C ALA A 371 -13.73 -10.12 2.84
N GLU A 372 -14.97 -9.67 2.68
CA GLU A 372 -15.55 -8.57 3.41
C GLU A 372 -15.81 -8.95 4.88
N PRO A 373 -15.30 -8.17 5.86
CA PRO A 373 -15.48 -8.47 7.28
C PRO A 373 -16.93 -8.70 7.67
N VAL A 374 -17.83 -7.91 7.10
CA VAL A 374 -19.26 -7.90 7.45
C VAL A 374 -19.99 -9.21 7.12
N LEU A 375 -19.38 -10.10 6.33
CA LEU A 375 -19.94 -11.40 5.96
C LEU A 375 -19.42 -12.55 6.83
N TRP A 376 -18.55 -12.27 7.80
CA TRP A 376 -18.09 -13.24 8.78
C TRP A 376 -19.02 -13.30 10.00
N GLU A 377 -18.88 -14.32 10.85
CA GLU A 377 -19.65 -14.44 12.10
C GLU A 377 -19.39 -13.26 13.04
N GLU A 378 -20.36 -12.93 13.90
CA GLU A 378 -20.34 -11.76 14.80
C GLU A 378 -19.06 -11.70 15.65
N GLU A 379 -18.56 -12.84 16.14
CA GLU A 379 -17.33 -12.87 16.95
C GLU A 379 -16.07 -12.47 16.16
N VAL A 380 -16.05 -12.70 14.85
CA VAL A 380 -14.96 -12.24 13.98
C VAL A 380 -15.10 -10.74 13.72
N GLN A 381 -16.33 -10.27 13.51
CA GLN A 381 -16.62 -8.86 13.30
C GLN A 381 -16.26 -8.01 14.52
N ASP A 382 -16.62 -8.46 15.73
CA ASP A 382 -16.30 -7.79 17.00
C ASP A 382 -14.80 -7.56 17.19
N ILE A 383 -13.99 -8.50 16.69
CA ILE A 383 -12.54 -8.36 16.72
C ILE A 383 -12.08 -7.39 15.64
N ILE A 384 -12.55 -7.53 14.39
CA ILE A 384 -12.01 -6.80 13.23
C ILE A 384 -12.50 -5.36 13.10
N HIS A 385 -13.71 -5.03 13.54
CA HIS A 385 -14.23 -3.67 13.40
C HIS A 385 -13.34 -2.62 14.08
N PRO A 386 -12.87 -2.79 15.35
CA PRO A 386 -11.90 -1.87 15.95
C PRO A 386 -10.57 -1.73 15.17
N TRP A 387 -10.16 -2.74 14.41
CA TRP A 387 -8.97 -2.68 13.56
C TRP A 387 -9.20 -1.84 12.31
N VAL A 388 -10.37 -1.96 11.68
CA VAL A 388 -10.75 -1.08 10.57
C VAL A 388 -10.86 0.37 11.05
N ASP A 389 -11.42 0.59 12.24
CA ASP A 389 -11.45 1.92 12.86
C ASP A 389 -10.03 2.45 13.11
N LEU A 390 -9.13 1.61 13.64
CA LEU A 390 -7.72 1.99 13.84
C LEU A 390 -7.06 2.41 12.52
N ARG A 391 -7.32 1.69 11.42
CA ARG A 391 -6.82 2.05 10.08
C ARG A 391 -7.22 3.48 9.71
N TYR A 392 -8.48 3.85 9.94
CA TYR A 392 -9.01 5.18 9.64
C TYR A 392 -8.46 6.26 10.55
N ARG A 393 -8.42 5.99 11.86
CA ARG A 393 -7.81 6.89 12.84
C ARG A 393 -6.35 7.16 12.51
N MET A 394 -5.61 6.19 12.00
CA MET A 394 -4.19 6.30 11.62
C MET A 394 -3.94 6.96 10.26
N ILE A 395 -4.97 7.44 9.54
CA ILE A 395 -4.78 8.10 8.24
C ILE A 395 -3.76 9.26 8.29
N PRO A 396 -3.74 10.17 9.28
CA PRO A 396 -2.70 11.21 9.35
C PRO A 396 -1.27 10.63 9.39
N TYR A 397 -1.05 9.58 10.17
CA TYR A 397 0.23 8.89 10.25
C TYR A 397 0.59 8.22 8.92
N ASN A 398 -0.30 7.39 8.38
CA ASN A 398 -0.08 6.67 7.12
C ASN A 398 0.13 7.63 5.94
N TYR A 399 -0.60 8.74 5.91
CA TYR A 399 -0.46 9.76 4.88
C TYR A 399 0.89 10.47 4.96
N THR A 400 1.37 10.74 6.18
CA THR A 400 2.72 11.24 6.42
C THR A 400 3.79 10.26 5.94
N LEU A 401 3.60 8.95 6.13
CA LEU A 401 4.53 7.94 5.60
C LEU A 401 4.56 7.94 4.07
N GLY A 402 3.41 8.12 3.41
CA GLY A 402 3.35 8.31 1.96
C GLY A 402 4.12 9.55 1.49
N TRP A 403 4.01 10.66 2.23
CA TRP A 403 4.75 11.89 1.93
C TRP A 403 6.27 11.70 2.10
N LYS A 404 6.70 10.97 3.15
CA LYS A 404 8.11 10.58 3.33
C LYS A 404 8.59 9.70 2.18
N ALA A 405 7.81 8.70 1.76
CA ALA A 405 8.16 7.87 0.60
C ALA A 405 8.33 8.71 -0.68
N MET A 406 7.45 9.70 -0.91
CA MET A 406 7.55 10.61 -2.06
C MET A 406 8.77 11.54 -1.98
N THR A 407 9.16 12.00 -0.79
CA THR A 407 10.19 13.05 -0.61
C THR A 407 11.59 12.52 -0.30
N THR A 408 11.71 11.32 0.26
CA THR A 408 12.99 10.71 0.64
C THR A 408 13.22 9.36 -0.05
N GLY A 409 12.15 8.67 -0.46
CA GLY A 409 12.22 7.31 -0.98
C GLY A 409 12.06 6.23 0.09
N MET A 410 12.03 6.60 1.37
CA MET A 410 11.87 5.63 2.45
C MET A 410 10.50 4.97 2.41
N PRO A 411 10.42 3.62 2.37
CA PRO A 411 9.14 2.93 2.29
C PRO A 411 8.35 3.06 3.60
N MET A 412 7.04 2.85 3.51
CA MET A 412 6.15 2.91 4.67
C MET A 412 6.45 1.76 5.66
N ALA A 413 6.64 0.54 5.16
CA ALA A 413 7.12 -0.60 5.92
C ALA A 413 8.61 -0.85 5.64
N ARG A 414 9.42 -1.02 6.69
CA ARG A 414 10.87 -1.12 6.58
C ARG A 414 11.41 -2.31 7.36
N PRO A 415 12.37 -3.07 6.80
CA PRO A 415 13.17 -4.00 7.59
C PRO A 415 13.85 -3.28 8.75
N LEU A 416 14.02 -3.94 9.89
CA LEU A 416 14.70 -3.34 11.04
C LEU A 416 16.16 -2.95 10.72
N PHE A 417 16.83 -3.71 9.86
CA PHE A 417 18.23 -3.45 9.49
C PHE A 417 18.45 -2.10 8.80
N THR A 418 17.39 -1.45 8.30
CA THR A 418 17.54 -0.15 7.64
C THR A 418 17.95 0.95 8.63
N GLU A 419 17.63 0.79 9.91
CA GLU A 419 17.86 1.79 10.95
C GLU A 419 18.64 1.24 12.16
N PHE A 420 18.78 -0.07 12.29
CA PHE A 420 19.36 -0.72 13.47
C PHE A 420 20.29 -1.87 13.10
N GLU A 421 21.29 -2.11 13.94
CA GLU A 421 22.01 -3.39 13.92
C GLU A 421 21.16 -4.47 14.59
N VAL A 422 20.77 -5.49 13.81
CA VAL A 422 19.87 -6.56 14.26
C VAL A 422 20.34 -7.93 13.79
N PRO A 423 19.93 -9.02 14.48
CA PRO A 423 20.17 -10.38 14.00
C PRO A 423 19.61 -10.61 12.59
N GLU A 424 20.37 -11.29 11.73
CA GLU A 424 19.98 -11.60 10.33
C GLU A 424 18.74 -12.51 10.23
N THR A 425 18.34 -13.16 11.33
CA THR A 425 17.23 -14.13 11.36
C THR A 425 15.84 -13.51 11.51
N ILE A 426 15.72 -12.18 11.52
CA ILE A 426 14.45 -11.49 11.76
C ILE A 426 13.69 -11.30 10.44
N GLU A 427 12.60 -12.05 10.27
CA GLU A 427 11.75 -12.02 9.08
C GLU A 427 10.26 -11.78 9.39
N ASP A 428 9.90 -11.66 10.67
CA ASP A 428 8.52 -11.70 11.15
C ASP A 428 8.07 -10.46 11.94
N GLN A 429 8.84 -9.37 11.80
CA GLN A 429 8.57 -8.05 12.38
C GLN A 429 9.22 -6.95 11.53
N TYR A 430 8.66 -5.75 11.59
CA TYR A 430 9.09 -4.62 10.76
C TYR A 430 8.78 -3.28 11.41
N LEU A 431 9.44 -2.22 10.93
CA LEU A 431 9.09 -0.84 11.26
C LEU A 431 7.94 -0.38 10.37
N TRP A 432 6.88 0.16 10.96
CA TRP A 432 5.81 0.86 10.26
C TRP A 432 6.04 2.35 10.40
N GLY A 433 6.78 2.93 9.46
CA GLY A 433 7.34 4.27 9.56
C GLY A 433 8.41 4.37 10.66
N ASP A 434 8.62 5.58 11.15
CA ASP A 434 9.69 5.84 12.13
C ASP A 434 9.23 5.55 13.57
N ALA A 435 7.92 5.63 13.83
CA ALA A 435 7.37 5.66 15.19
C ALA A 435 6.89 4.31 15.71
N LEU A 436 6.64 3.32 14.84
CA LEU A 436 6.01 2.07 15.21
C LEU A 436 6.83 0.86 14.74
N MET A 437 6.87 -0.19 15.56
CA MET A 437 7.32 -1.53 15.16
C MET A 437 6.16 -2.52 15.33
N VAL A 438 5.94 -3.37 14.33
CA VAL A 438 4.83 -4.32 14.26
C VAL A 438 5.40 -5.74 14.17
N ALA A 439 4.88 -6.65 15.00
CA ALA A 439 5.28 -8.07 14.99
C ALA A 439 4.04 -8.98 14.89
N PRO A 440 3.53 -9.26 13.68
CA PRO A 440 2.30 -10.03 13.47
C PRO A 440 2.37 -11.47 14.03
N VAL A 441 1.24 -12.06 14.40
CA VAL A 441 1.16 -13.48 14.80
C VAL A 441 0.99 -14.36 13.57
N LEU A 442 2.03 -15.08 13.18
CA LEU A 442 2.13 -15.79 11.89
C LEU A 442 1.90 -17.30 11.95
N ASN A 443 1.43 -17.82 13.09
CA ASN A 443 1.17 -19.25 13.28
C ASN A 443 -0.14 -19.44 14.06
N PRO A 444 -0.86 -20.56 13.85
CA PRO A 444 -2.12 -20.82 14.55
C PRO A 444 -1.90 -21.17 16.03
N GLY A 445 -2.84 -20.78 16.89
CA GLY A 445 -2.90 -21.16 18.30
C GLY A 445 -1.80 -20.57 19.18
N VAL A 446 -1.13 -19.50 18.72
CA VAL A 446 -0.05 -18.84 19.46
C VAL A 446 -0.62 -18.02 20.61
N SER A 447 -0.08 -18.21 21.82
CA SER A 447 -0.46 -17.47 23.04
C SER A 447 0.62 -16.51 23.55
N ALA A 448 1.85 -16.63 23.05
CA ALA A 448 2.92 -15.66 23.25
C ALA A 448 3.83 -15.60 22.01
N LYS A 449 4.36 -14.42 21.70
CA LYS A 449 5.31 -14.21 20.61
C LYS A 449 6.64 -13.70 21.18
N SER A 450 7.73 -14.30 20.73
CA SER A 450 9.08 -13.75 20.93
C SER A 450 9.30 -12.60 19.95
N VAL A 451 9.66 -11.44 20.46
CA VAL A 451 9.90 -10.23 19.65
C VAL A 451 11.27 -9.67 20.00
N TYR A 452 12.08 -9.36 18.98
CA TYR A 452 13.33 -8.65 19.20
C TYR A 452 13.05 -7.15 19.22
N LEU A 453 13.37 -6.46 20.31
CA LEU A 453 13.35 -5.00 20.36
C LEU A 453 14.74 -4.49 20.02
N PRO A 454 14.93 -3.72 18.93
CA PRO A 454 16.21 -3.07 18.63
C PRO A 454 16.67 -2.13 19.76
N GLU A 455 17.94 -1.73 19.74
CA GLU A 455 18.48 -0.78 20.73
C GLU A 455 17.62 0.49 20.83
N GLY A 456 17.50 1.03 22.06
CA GLY A 456 16.63 2.15 22.40
C GLY A 456 15.47 1.75 23.31
N GLN A 457 14.56 2.68 23.55
CA GLN A 457 13.39 2.46 24.39
C GLN A 457 12.12 2.30 23.55
N TRP A 458 11.31 1.31 23.93
CA TRP A 458 10.07 0.93 23.22
C TRP A 458 8.90 0.86 24.19
N PHE A 459 7.71 1.15 23.71
CA PHE A 459 6.48 1.17 24.51
C PHE A 459 5.44 0.29 23.84
N ASP A 460 4.84 -0.65 24.57
CA ASP A 460 3.70 -1.41 24.05
C ASP A 460 2.56 -0.43 23.69
N PHE A 461 2.16 -0.41 22.42
CA PHE A 461 1.21 0.55 21.84
C PHE A 461 -0.17 0.48 22.50
N TRP A 462 -0.52 -0.65 23.11
CA TRP A 462 -1.84 -0.89 23.69
C TRP A 462 -1.92 -0.56 25.17
N THR A 463 -0.80 -0.64 25.88
CA THR A 463 -0.73 -0.56 27.35
C THR A 463 0.20 0.52 27.85
N ASN A 464 1.00 1.12 26.96
CA ASN A 464 2.06 2.09 27.25
C ASN A 464 3.19 1.52 28.14
N LYS A 465 3.25 0.20 28.32
CA LYS A 465 4.32 -0.43 29.10
C LYS A 465 5.67 -0.25 28.38
N ALA A 466 6.65 0.30 29.09
CA ALA A 466 8.01 0.48 28.59
C ALA A 466 8.79 -0.85 28.57
N TYR A 467 9.67 -0.97 27.58
CA TYR A 467 10.62 -2.05 27.39
C TYR A 467 11.97 -1.46 26.97
N GLU A 468 13.03 -2.01 27.55
CA GLU A 468 14.41 -1.79 27.12
C GLU A 468 14.69 -2.60 25.85
N GLY A 469 15.33 -1.96 24.87
CA GLY A 469 15.73 -2.56 23.61
C GLY A 469 16.99 -3.44 23.71
N GLY A 470 17.51 -3.82 22.55
CA GLY A 470 18.70 -4.67 22.40
C GLY A 470 18.49 -6.12 22.83
N GLN A 471 17.24 -6.60 22.91
CA GLN A 471 16.93 -7.91 23.48
C GLN A 471 15.66 -8.53 22.93
N TRP A 472 15.55 -9.85 23.09
CA TRP A 472 14.32 -10.60 22.87
C TRP A 472 13.40 -10.49 24.09
N VAL A 473 12.11 -10.26 23.84
CA VAL A 473 11.06 -10.20 24.87
C VAL A 473 9.92 -11.14 24.50
N GLU A 474 9.35 -11.80 25.51
CA GLU A 474 8.16 -12.65 25.34
C GLU A 474 6.90 -11.82 25.59
N ILE A 475 6.04 -11.73 24.57
CA ILE A 475 4.83 -10.91 24.58
C ILE A 475 3.61 -11.81 24.55
N PRO A 476 2.75 -11.81 25.58
CA PRO A 476 1.47 -12.50 25.53
C PRO A 476 0.59 -11.95 24.40
N VAL A 477 -0.05 -12.83 23.64
CA VAL A 477 -0.95 -12.44 22.55
C VAL A 477 -2.35 -13.04 22.74
N SER A 478 -3.38 -12.27 22.44
CA SER A 478 -4.78 -12.71 22.37
C SER A 478 -5.29 -12.58 20.93
N MET A 479 -6.52 -13.02 20.66
CA MET A 479 -7.14 -12.80 19.35
C MET A 479 -7.43 -11.32 19.07
N ASP A 480 -7.51 -10.47 20.09
CA ASP A 480 -7.89 -9.06 19.93
C ASP A 480 -6.71 -8.19 19.44
N LYS A 481 -5.48 -8.59 19.77
CA LYS A 481 -4.27 -7.76 19.64
C LYS A 481 -3.09 -8.52 19.03
N ILE A 482 -2.29 -7.81 18.21
CA ILE A 482 -0.93 -8.22 17.84
C ILE A 482 0.09 -7.30 18.54
N PRO A 483 1.33 -7.75 18.79
CA PRO A 483 2.37 -6.89 19.34
C PRO A 483 2.69 -5.71 18.41
N VAL A 484 2.56 -4.50 18.95
CA VAL A 484 2.91 -3.22 18.31
C VAL A 484 3.60 -2.37 19.35
N PHE A 485 4.69 -1.70 18.96
CA PHE A 485 5.51 -0.90 19.86
C PHE A 485 5.72 0.51 19.32
N GLY A 486 5.47 1.51 20.16
CA GLY A 486 5.88 2.89 19.95
C GLY A 486 7.35 3.08 20.26
N ARG A 487 8.09 3.75 19.37
CA ARG A 487 9.50 4.07 19.54
C ARG A 487 9.67 5.38 20.30
N ALA A 488 10.55 5.41 21.29
CA ALA A 488 10.96 6.64 21.96
C ALA A 488 11.42 7.73 20.97
N GLY A 489 11.14 8.99 21.28
CA GLY A 489 11.44 10.16 20.45
C GLY A 489 10.44 10.44 19.34
N HIS A 490 9.46 9.57 19.12
CA HIS A 490 8.57 9.65 17.96
C HIS A 490 7.11 9.91 18.34
N MET A 491 6.39 10.51 17.40
CA MET A 491 4.99 10.85 17.52
C MET A 491 4.12 10.04 16.55
N VAL A 492 2.98 9.57 17.05
CA VAL A 492 1.91 8.98 16.23
C VAL A 492 0.73 9.94 16.24
N ALA A 493 0.28 10.32 15.05
CA ALA A 493 -0.85 11.22 14.85
C ALA A 493 -2.08 10.44 14.37
N MET A 494 -3.19 10.63 15.06
CA MET A 494 -4.47 10.05 14.73
C MET A 494 -5.59 11.09 14.70
N THR A 495 -6.72 10.73 14.13
CA THR A 495 -7.99 11.46 14.25
C THR A 495 -9.02 10.61 14.99
N PRO A 496 -10.17 11.20 15.37
CA PRO A 496 -11.39 10.43 15.56
C PRO A 496 -11.72 9.57 14.33
N VAL A 497 -12.47 8.50 14.53
CA VAL A 497 -12.94 7.63 13.43
C VAL A 497 -14.03 8.34 12.61
N PHE A 498 -14.09 8.03 11.31
CA PHE A 498 -15.03 8.58 10.34
C PHE A 498 -15.34 7.51 9.27
N SER A 499 -16.39 7.73 8.46
CA SER A 499 -16.98 6.67 7.62
C SER A 499 -16.26 6.45 6.29
N ASN A 500 -15.64 7.50 5.74
CA ASN A 500 -14.90 7.48 4.48
C ASN A 500 -14.00 8.73 4.41
N THR A 501 -12.97 8.72 3.57
CA THR A 501 -12.03 9.87 3.51
C THR A 501 -12.60 11.18 2.95
N ASP A 502 -13.83 11.21 2.40
CA ASP A 502 -14.46 12.47 2.04
C ASP A 502 -14.95 13.24 3.28
N GLU A 503 -15.12 12.55 4.42
CA GLU A 503 -15.38 13.12 5.75
C GLU A 503 -14.09 13.43 6.53
N TYR A 504 -12.91 13.17 5.94
CA TYR A 504 -11.63 13.38 6.62
C TYR A 504 -11.38 14.87 6.88
N VAL A 505 -11.36 15.24 8.15
CA VAL A 505 -11.00 16.57 8.64
C VAL A 505 -9.89 16.47 9.68
N THR A 506 -9.07 17.52 9.78
CA THR A 506 -7.90 17.54 10.69
C THR A 506 -8.05 18.58 11.79
N ASP A 507 -9.26 19.05 12.03
CA ASP A 507 -9.62 20.03 13.06
C ASP A 507 -9.35 19.50 14.48
N SER A 508 -9.38 18.18 14.66
CA SER A 508 -9.05 17.50 15.91
C SER A 508 -8.05 16.38 15.65
N LEU A 509 -6.98 16.33 16.45
CA LEU A 509 -5.96 15.29 16.39
C LEU A 509 -5.76 14.65 17.77
N ASP A 510 -5.64 13.33 17.78
CA ASP A 510 -5.12 12.56 18.90
C ASP A 510 -3.62 12.36 18.65
N LEU A 511 -2.77 13.00 19.45
CA LEU A 511 -1.32 12.87 19.31
C LEU A 511 -0.76 12.04 20.45
N THR A 512 0.01 11.00 20.14
CA THR A 512 0.78 10.25 21.14
C THR A 512 2.25 10.46 20.89
N PHE A 513 2.97 11.03 21.86
CA PHE A 513 4.41 11.21 21.83
C PHE A 513 5.07 10.26 22.82
N TYR A 514 6.01 9.44 22.35
CA TYR A 514 6.80 8.55 23.20
C TYR A 514 8.09 9.24 23.60
N VAL A 515 8.29 9.47 24.89
CA VAL A 515 9.47 10.16 25.43
C VAL A 515 10.74 9.34 25.17
N GLY A 516 11.82 10.03 24.81
CA GLY A 516 13.17 9.47 24.74
C GLY A 516 14.17 10.36 25.48
N ASP A 517 15.45 9.98 25.41
CA ASP A 517 16.53 10.68 26.12
C ASP A 517 17.23 11.76 25.27
N GLU A 518 17.05 11.73 23.96
CA GLU A 518 17.65 12.66 23.01
C GLU A 518 16.62 13.63 22.42
N SER A 519 17.10 14.67 21.71
CA SER A 519 16.21 15.59 21.01
C SER A 519 15.79 14.98 19.66
N PHE A 520 14.49 15.01 19.38
CA PHE A 520 13.90 14.45 18.17
C PHE A 520 12.90 15.41 17.55
N THR A 521 12.74 15.33 16.23
CA THR A 521 11.67 16.03 15.51
C THR A 521 10.77 15.02 14.83
N SER A 522 9.49 15.07 15.19
CA SER A 522 8.42 14.35 14.49
C SER A 522 7.61 15.30 13.64
N GLU A 523 7.07 14.80 12.54
CA GLU A 523 6.35 15.60 11.54
C GLU A 523 5.04 14.92 11.17
N VAL A 524 4.01 15.71 10.87
CA VAL A 524 2.73 15.24 10.33
C VAL A 524 2.35 16.10 9.13
N TYR A 525 2.19 15.46 7.98
CA TYR A 525 1.91 16.11 6.70
C TYR A 525 0.40 16.19 6.43
N PHE A 526 -0.06 17.35 5.98
CA PHE A 526 -1.45 17.60 5.60
C PHE A 526 -1.53 18.36 4.28
N ASP A 527 -2.42 17.93 3.39
CA ASP A 527 -2.88 18.69 2.22
C ASP A 527 -4.36 18.35 1.96
N ASP A 528 -4.89 18.68 0.77
CA ASP A 528 -6.27 18.40 0.40
C ASP A 528 -6.57 16.93 0.01
N GLY A 529 -5.56 16.06 0.02
CA GLY A 529 -5.67 14.64 -0.31
C GLY A 529 -5.93 14.33 -1.79
N LYS A 530 -6.04 15.34 -2.67
CA LYS A 530 -6.61 15.21 -4.02
C LYS A 530 -5.72 15.87 -5.08
N THR A 531 -5.16 17.04 -4.78
CA THR A 531 -4.39 17.84 -5.73
C THR A 531 -3.09 17.13 -6.09
N LYS A 532 -2.89 16.92 -7.39
CA LYS A 532 -1.60 16.46 -7.93
C LYS A 532 -0.52 17.50 -7.68
N GLY A 533 0.57 17.06 -7.06
CA GLY A 533 1.75 17.90 -6.76
C GLY A 533 1.49 19.00 -5.73
N ALA A 534 0.61 18.75 -4.75
CA ALA A 534 0.27 19.73 -3.71
C ALA A 534 1.51 20.19 -2.93
N PHE A 535 2.41 19.27 -2.59
CA PHE A 535 3.68 19.57 -1.93
C PHE A 535 4.56 20.52 -2.75
N GLU A 536 4.81 20.22 -4.03
CA GLU A 536 5.64 21.04 -4.92
C GLU A 536 5.02 22.42 -5.18
N LYS A 537 3.69 22.52 -5.15
CA LYS A 537 2.93 23.79 -5.25
C LYS A 537 2.91 24.58 -3.93
N GLY A 538 3.43 24.02 -2.83
CA GLY A 538 3.38 24.62 -1.50
C GLY A 538 2.00 24.61 -0.85
N ALA A 539 1.03 23.85 -1.40
CA ALA A 539 -0.34 23.76 -0.94
C ALA A 539 -0.48 22.67 0.13
N TYR A 540 0.14 22.88 1.29
CA TYR A 540 0.16 21.93 2.40
C TYR A 540 0.35 22.64 3.75
N GLN A 541 0.14 21.89 4.84
CA GLN A 541 0.61 22.23 6.18
C GLN A 541 1.47 21.08 6.72
N LEU A 542 2.53 21.41 7.45
CA LEU A 542 3.41 20.45 8.10
C LEU A 542 3.46 20.78 9.60
N LEU A 543 2.87 19.91 10.43
CA LEU A 543 2.95 20.03 11.88
C LEU A 543 4.25 19.38 12.35
N LYS A 544 5.19 20.19 12.82
CA LYS A 544 6.44 19.73 13.43
C LYS A 544 6.32 19.74 14.95
N CYS A 545 6.78 18.68 15.59
CA CYS A 545 6.95 18.58 17.03
C CYS A 545 8.42 18.32 17.31
N THR A 546 9.12 19.30 17.88
CA THR A 546 10.49 19.12 18.38
C THR A 546 10.46 18.84 19.86
N PHE A 547 11.06 17.73 20.25
CA PHE A 547 11.21 17.30 21.63
C PHE A 547 12.63 17.53 22.11
N SER A 548 12.79 17.95 23.36
CA SER A 548 14.07 17.99 24.06
C SER A 548 13.90 17.78 25.56
N VAL A 549 15.00 17.39 26.21
CA VAL A 549 15.09 17.27 27.66
C VAL A 549 16.05 18.34 28.18
N GLU A 550 15.58 19.20 29.08
CA GLU A 550 16.37 20.25 29.72
C GLU A 550 16.33 20.07 31.25
N GLU A 551 17.46 19.66 31.85
CA GLU A 551 17.59 19.34 33.28
C GLU A 551 16.62 18.25 33.78
N ARG A 552 15.42 18.66 34.23
CA ARG A 552 14.33 17.79 34.70
C ARG A 552 13.01 18.14 34.02
N GLN A 553 13.09 18.76 32.84
CA GLN A 553 11.92 19.24 32.11
C GLN A 553 11.91 18.60 30.73
N TYR A 554 10.75 18.09 30.36
CA TYR A 554 10.48 17.62 29.00
C TYR A 554 9.82 18.76 28.24
N LEU A 555 10.38 19.11 27.10
CA LEU A 555 9.93 20.21 26.25
C LEU A 555 9.41 19.66 24.94
N LEU A 556 8.18 20.00 24.57
CA LEU A 556 7.62 19.73 23.24
C LEU A 556 7.27 21.07 22.59
N GLN A 557 7.81 21.31 21.40
CA GLN A 557 7.59 22.54 20.63
C GLN A 557 6.87 22.21 19.32
N PHE A 558 5.63 22.67 19.21
CA PHE A 558 4.81 22.52 18.02
C PHE A 558 4.89 23.75 17.13
N LEU A 559 5.15 23.53 15.84
CA LEU A 559 5.17 24.55 14.80
C LEU A 559 4.40 24.03 13.58
N ILE A 560 3.59 24.89 12.96
CA ILE A 560 2.96 24.60 11.66
C ILE A 560 3.73 25.39 10.59
N GLU A 561 4.22 24.68 9.59
CA GLU A 561 4.84 25.24 8.38
C GLU A 561 3.96 24.99 7.14
N GLY A 562 4.29 25.62 6.01
CA GLY A 562 3.56 25.51 4.74
C GLY A 562 2.62 26.71 4.48
N ASN A 563 2.12 26.83 3.25
CA ASN A 563 1.27 27.97 2.85
C ASN A 563 -0.23 27.71 3.11
N GLY A 564 -0.59 26.57 3.69
CA GLY A 564 -1.98 26.13 3.79
C GLY A 564 -2.44 25.42 2.52
N TYR A 565 -3.65 24.88 2.57
CA TYR A 565 -4.35 24.24 1.45
C TYR A 565 -5.84 24.54 1.54
N GLU A 566 -6.59 24.26 0.47
CA GLU A 566 -8.04 24.48 0.47
C GLU A 566 -8.72 23.58 1.51
N GLY A 567 -9.48 24.18 2.43
CA GLY A 567 -10.11 23.47 3.54
C GLY A 567 -9.19 23.20 4.74
N ALA A 568 -7.98 23.75 4.76
CA ALA A 568 -7.11 23.66 5.95
C ALA A 568 -7.75 24.37 7.16
N PRO A 569 -7.73 23.75 8.36
CA PRO A 569 -8.21 24.42 9.56
C PRO A 569 -7.33 25.61 9.95
N GLU A 570 -7.93 26.70 10.42
CA GLU A 570 -7.22 27.84 11.01
C GLU A 570 -6.51 27.46 12.32
N SER A 571 -7.07 26.50 13.05
CA SER A 571 -6.53 26.00 14.31
C SER A 571 -6.93 24.54 14.50
N ARG A 572 -6.06 23.74 15.11
CA ARG A 572 -6.37 22.35 15.47
C ARG A 572 -6.55 22.21 16.97
N LYS A 573 -7.56 21.45 17.37
CA LYS A 573 -7.68 20.89 18.71
C LYS A 573 -6.78 19.65 18.79
N ILE A 574 -5.93 19.56 19.80
CA ILE A 574 -5.03 18.44 20.02
C ILE A 574 -5.32 17.83 21.39
N ASP A 575 -5.64 16.55 21.40
CA ASP A 575 -5.64 15.72 22.61
C ASP A 575 -4.28 14.99 22.64
N LEU A 576 -3.36 15.47 23.49
CA LEU A 576 -1.97 15.00 23.54
C LEU A 576 -1.77 14.00 24.68
N SER A 577 -1.16 12.85 24.35
CA SER A 577 -0.65 11.86 25.30
C SER A 577 0.89 11.83 25.23
N VAL A 578 1.56 12.12 26.33
CA VAL A 578 3.02 12.00 26.47
C VAL A 578 3.33 10.77 27.30
N VAL A 579 3.92 9.74 26.67
CA VAL A 579 4.14 8.40 27.20
C VAL A 579 5.59 8.21 27.60
N GLY A 580 5.85 7.54 28.71
CA GLY A 580 7.20 7.11 29.12
C GLY A 580 7.85 8.00 30.18
N LEU A 581 7.09 8.84 30.86
CA LEU A 581 7.61 9.68 31.93
C LEU A 581 7.88 8.83 33.19
N PRO A 582 9.04 9.00 33.86
CA PRO A 582 9.45 8.13 34.97
C PRO A 582 8.64 8.39 36.26
N THR A 583 8.11 9.60 36.43
CA THR A 583 7.35 10.02 37.60
C THR A 583 6.23 10.97 37.20
N SER A 584 5.19 11.07 38.05
CA SER A 584 4.11 12.03 37.84
C SER A 584 4.67 13.46 37.81
N PRO A 585 4.34 14.28 36.80
CA PRO A 585 4.77 15.66 36.78
C PRO A 585 4.21 16.43 37.95
N THR A 586 5.00 17.37 38.44
CA THR A 586 4.54 18.38 39.40
C THR A 586 3.80 19.52 38.72
N LEU A 587 4.09 19.76 37.44
CA LEU A 587 3.57 20.88 36.68
C LEU A 587 3.59 20.60 35.19
N VAL A 588 2.52 21.01 34.50
CA VAL A 588 2.47 21.08 33.03
C VAL A 588 2.10 22.50 32.64
N ARG A 589 2.90 23.11 31.74
CA ARG A 589 2.60 24.42 31.17
C ARG A 589 2.46 24.34 29.66
N VAL A 590 1.50 25.10 29.13
CA VAL A 590 1.34 25.36 27.70
C VAL A 590 1.52 26.85 27.50
N ASN A 591 2.52 27.23 26.69
CA ASN A 591 2.91 28.64 26.47
C ASN A 591 3.06 29.42 27.77
N LYS A 592 3.80 28.83 28.74
CA LYS A 592 4.07 29.36 30.09
C LYS A 592 2.84 29.49 31.01
N LYS A 593 1.67 29.01 30.61
CA LYS A 593 0.46 28.95 31.45
C LYS A 593 0.27 27.53 31.96
N GLU A 594 0.06 27.39 33.26
CA GLU A 594 -0.29 26.11 33.87
C GLU A 594 -1.62 25.60 33.33
N VAL A 595 -1.67 24.30 33.04
CA VAL A 595 -2.87 23.61 32.53
C VAL A 595 -3.17 22.38 33.37
N GLU A 596 -4.43 21.99 33.40
CA GLU A 596 -4.81 20.69 33.96
C GLU A 596 -4.32 19.56 33.06
N PHE A 597 -3.85 18.48 33.70
CA PHE A 597 -3.45 17.26 33.02
C PHE A 597 -3.94 16.05 33.82
N LYS A 598 -4.07 14.91 33.16
CA LYS A 598 -4.27 13.63 33.83
C LYS A 598 -2.97 12.85 33.82
N TRP A 599 -2.70 12.16 34.92
CA TRP A 599 -1.59 11.24 35.04
C TRP A 599 -2.11 9.82 35.19
N ASN A 600 -1.67 8.93 34.31
CA ASN A 600 -1.95 7.51 34.41
C ASN A 600 -0.69 6.70 34.09
N ASN A 601 -0.04 6.21 35.15
CA ASN A 601 1.06 5.23 35.10
C ASN A 601 2.07 5.43 33.94
N GLY A 602 2.80 6.56 33.95
CA GLY A 602 3.80 6.86 32.91
C GLY A 602 3.29 7.72 31.77
N VAL A 603 1.99 8.05 31.75
CA VAL A 603 1.35 8.84 30.70
C VAL A 603 0.77 10.14 31.26
N VAL A 604 1.09 11.26 30.60
CA VAL A 604 0.46 12.56 30.80
C VAL A 604 -0.51 12.83 29.66
N GLU A 605 -1.78 13.02 29.99
CA GLU A 605 -2.82 13.41 29.02
C GLU A 605 -3.15 14.89 29.18
N ILE A 606 -3.05 15.64 28.09
CA ILE A 606 -3.34 17.07 28.01
C ILE A 606 -4.43 17.26 26.94
N PRO A 607 -5.71 17.29 27.33
CA PRO A 607 -6.81 17.41 26.38
C PRO A 607 -6.99 18.86 25.90
N GLY A 608 -7.43 19.01 24.66
CA GLY A 608 -7.96 20.26 24.12
C GLY A 608 -6.95 21.38 23.93
N LEU A 609 -5.69 21.04 23.64
CA LEU A 609 -4.69 22.02 23.21
C LEU A 609 -5.13 22.67 21.90
N THR A 610 -4.82 23.94 21.69
CA THR A 610 -5.07 24.63 20.41
C THR A 610 -3.76 25.06 19.78
N THR A 611 -3.48 24.58 18.57
CA THR A 611 -2.28 24.93 17.81
C THR A 611 -2.64 25.75 16.57
N SER A 612 -2.87 27.04 16.76
CA SER A 612 -2.90 28.05 15.67
C SER A 612 -1.60 28.86 15.61
N GLU A 613 -0.81 28.83 16.68
CA GLU A 613 0.45 29.53 16.86
C GLU A 613 1.50 28.54 17.39
N PRO A 614 2.81 28.87 17.30
CA PRO A 614 3.86 28.08 17.93
C PRO A 614 3.51 27.79 19.38
N THR A 615 3.45 26.49 19.73
CA THR A 615 2.99 26.04 21.03
C THR A 615 4.10 25.29 21.73
N THR A 616 4.49 25.76 22.91
CA THR A 616 5.50 25.11 23.76
C THR A 616 4.83 24.45 24.95
N ILE A 617 5.11 23.17 25.17
CA ILE A 617 4.65 22.39 26.30
C ILE A 617 5.85 22.05 27.18
N GLU A 618 5.81 22.45 28.43
CA GLU A 618 6.82 22.17 29.45
C GLU A 618 6.21 21.21 30.47
N ILE A 619 6.85 20.06 30.70
CA ILE A 619 6.44 19.06 31.70
C ILE A 619 7.57 18.92 32.72
N GLN A 620 7.30 19.24 33.99
CA GLN A 620 8.29 19.29 35.09
C GLN A 620 8.07 18.22 36.16
#